data_AF-A0A7S2PE99-F1
#
_entry.id   AF-A0A7S2PE99-F1
#
_cell.length_a   1.000
_cell.length_b   1.000
_cell.length_c   1.000
_cell.angle_alpha   90.00
_cell.angle_beta   90.00
_cell.angle_gamma   90.00
#
_symmetry.space_group_name_H-M   'P 1'
#
loop_
_entity.id
_entity.type
_entity.pdbx_description
1 polymer ?
#
loop_
_entity_poly.entity_id
_entity_poly.type
_entity_poly.pdbx_seq_one_letter_code
_entity_poly.pdbx_strand_id
1 'polypeptide(L)'
;QTPNGLFFGAPPNTSGKPSEKLLAIMKIAENPTASEHKQLRDLIFPKVDDRLVNSKFSHIASLNTRQVIANCRQERAVFVYPSDFPIISDFRFVLFHQFLPCRPPKSALSRRRTKPDKWDTLSGLYCKHCAKAHPGERYLRGMYFPLDLESLCDSSSCNLQCHIMTCQYVPFATKEALDELQRLAAEHGVITKRNAKKTFLQQLWKRMANYYPAPGKGGEGVS
;
A
#
# COMPACT_ATOMS: atom_id res chain seq x y z
N GLN A 1 -37.74 -24.18 1.98
CA GLN A 1 -36.51 -23.84 1.25
C GLN A 1 -36.57 -22.35 0.90
N THR A 2 -35.61 -21.54 1.35
CA THR A 2 -35.49 -20.16 0.87
C THR A 2 -34.55 -20.13 -0.34
N PRO A 3 -34.84 -19.35 -1.39
CA PRO A 3 -34.03 -19.33 -2.61
C PRO A 3 -32.62 -18.72 -2.43
N ASN A 4 -32.34 -18.13 -1.26
CA ASN A 4 -31.09 -17.41 -0.95
C ASN A 4 -30.45 -17.83 0.40
N GLY A 5 -30.52 -19.11 0.77
CA GLY A 5 -29.86 -19.60 1.98
C GLY A 5 -28.34 -19.46 1.90
N LEU A 6 -27.73 -18.66 2.77
CA LEU A 6 -26.28 -18.62 2.98
C LEU A 6 -25.80 -20.00 3.42
N PHE A 7 -25.01 -20.66 2.56
CA PHE A 7 -24.30 -21.88 2.92
C PHE A 7 -23.14 -21.52 3.85
N PHE A 8 -23.33 -21.73 5.14
CA PHE A 8 -22.26 -21.66 6.13
C PHE A 8 -21.59 -23.03 6.26
N GLY A 9 -20.29 -23.08 5.99
CA GLY A 9 -19.45 -24.25 6.23
C GLY A 9 -18.85 -24.85 4.96
N ALA A 10 -17.75 -25.58 5.13
CA ALA A 10 -17.20 -26.40 4.07
C ALA A 10 -18.21 -27.52 3.71
N PRO A 11 -18.28 -27.95 2.44
CA PRO A 11 -19.13 -29.06 2.03
C PRO A 11 -18.86 -30.29 2.90
N PRO A 12 -19.90 -31.05 3.31
CA PRO A 12 -19.70 -32.26 4.10
C PRO A 12 -18.83 -33.26 3.32
N ASN A 13 -17.89 -33.89 4.01
CA ASN A 13 -17.03 -34.91 3.40
C ASN A 13 -17.86 -36.15 3.08
N THR A 14 -18.20 -36.34 1.81
CA THR A 14 -19.00 -37.48 1.33
C THR A 14 -18.16 -38.72 1.02
N SER A 15 -16.82 -38.63 1.06
CA SER A 15 -15.93 -39.73 0.69
C SER A 15 -15.79 -40.82 1.75
N GLY A 16 -16.22 -40.55 2.99
CA GLY A 16 -16.02 -41.43 4.15
C GLY A 16 -14.57 -41.53 4.64
N LYS A 17 -13.59 -40.98 3.89
CA LYS A 17 -12.18 -40.94 4.27
C LYS A 17 -11.88 -39.63 5.00
N PRO A 18 -11.42 -39.66 6.27
CA PRO A 18 -11.02 -38.45 6.97
C PRO A 18 -9.94 -37.69 6.20
N SER A 19 -9.98 -36.35 6.22
CA SER A 19 -8.91 -35.54 5.61
C SER A 19 -7.58 -35.77 6.34
N GLU A 20 -6.46 -35.55 5.66
CA GLU A 20 -5.13 -35.65 6.29
C GLU A 20 -5.02 -34.81 7.58
N LYS A 21 -5.63 -33.62 7.56
CA LYS A 21 -5.72 -32.74 8.73
C LYS A 21 -6.49 -33.39 9.88
N LEU A 22 -7.62 -34.05 9.60
CA LEU A 22 -8.42 -34.73 10.61
C LEU A 22 -7.69 -35.98 11.14
N LEU A 23 -7.02 -36.75 10.28
CA LEU A 23 -6.18 -37.89 10.68
C LEU A 23 -5.04 -37.47 11.60
N ALA A 24 -4.40 -36.34 11.32
CA ALA A 24 -3.34 -35.80 12.17
C ALA A 24 -3.87 -35.38 13.56
N ILE A 25 -5.06 -34.77 13.63
CA ILE A 25 -5.72 -34.43 14.91
C ILE A 25 -6.03 -35.70 15.71
N MET A 26 -6.60 -36.72 15.06
CA MET A 26 -6.95 -37.99 15.70
C MET A 26 -5.72 -38.70 16.27
N LYS A 27 -4.62 -38.79 15.51
CA LYS A 27 -3.36 -39.40 15.99
C LYS A 27 -2.79 -38.72 17.24
N ILE A 28 -2.86 -37.39 17.32
CA ILE A 28 -2.37 -36.64 18.49
C ILE A 28 -3.25 -36.82 19.71
N ALA A 29 -4.57 -36.92 19.51
CA ALA A 29 -5.49 -37.22 20.59
C ALA A 29 -5.24 -38.61 21.20
N GLU A 30 -4.79 -39.57 20.39
CA GLU A 30 -4.44 -40.92 20.82
C GLU A 30 -3.09 -40.99 21.54
N ASN A 31 -2.09 -40.21 21.13
CA ASN A 31 -0.79 -40.10 21.81
C ASN A 31 -0.21 -38.68 21.70
N PRO A 32 -0.31 -37.85 22.75
CA PRO A 32 0.17 -36.48 22.68
C PRO A 32 1.70 -36.41 22.86
N THR A 33 2.46 -36.63 21.79
CA THR A 33 3.91 -36.36 21.79
C THR A 33 4.23 -34.96 21.27
N ALA A 34 5.32 -34.37 21.74
CA ALA A 34 5.76 -33.02 21.32
C ALA A 34 6.07 -32.93 19.81
N SER A 35 6.50 -34.04 19.19
CA SER A 35 6.80 -34.10 17.76
C SER A 35 5.53 -34.07 16.90
N GLU A 36 4.48 -34.80 17.31
CA GLU A 36 3.22 -34.84 16.57
C GLU A 36 2.45 -33.51 16.71
N HIS A 37 2.49 -32.89 17.89
CA HIS A 37 1.98 -31.52 18.08
C HIS A 37 2.61 -30.51 17.12
N LYS A 38 3.91 -30.65 16.80
CA LYS A 38 4.60 -29.79 15.83
C LYS A 38 4.11 -30.05 14.40
N GLN A 39 4.00 -31.31 13.99
CA GLN A 39 3.46 -31.68 12.67
C GLN A 39 2.04 -31.18 12.45
N LEU A 40 1.16 -31.30 13.45
CA LEU A 40 -0.19 -30.75 13.36
C LEU A 40 -0.17 -29.23 13.30
N ARG A 41 0.71 -28.57 14.07
CA ARG A 41 0.85 -27.11 13.99
C ARG A 41 1.24 -26.67 12.58
N ASP A 42 2.18 -27.37 11.94
CA ASP A 42 2.61 -27.09 10.57
C ASP A 42 1.53 -27.45 9.52
N LEU A 43 0.65 -28.42 9.77
CA LEU A 43 -0.49 -28.76 8.90
C LEU A 43 -1.68 -27.81 9.07
N ILE A 44 -1.94 -27.33 10.29
CA ILE A 44 -3.00 -26.36 10.59
C ILE A 44 -2.57 -24.96 10.16
N PHE A 45 -1.32 -24.62 10.44
CA PHE A 45 -0.68 -23.34 10.14
C PHE A 45 0.56 -23.62 9.29
N PRO A 46 0.40 -23.94 7.99
CA PRO A 46 1.54 -24.03 7.09
C PRO A 46 2.41 -22.80 7.28
N LYS A 47 3.73 -22.99 7.37
CA LYS A 47 4.69 -21.89 7.47
C LYS A 47 4.34 -20.87 6.39
N VAL A 48 3.75 -19.75 6.82
CA VAL A 48 3.49 -18.63 5.93
C VAL A 48 4.86 -18.24 5.40
N ASP A 49 5.04 -18.27 4.08
CA ASP A 49 6.29 -17.82 3.47
C ASP A 49 6.66 -16.47 4.10
N ASP A 50 7.82 -16.39 4.75
CA ASP A 50 8.26 -15.19 5.47
C ASP A 50 8.25 -13.95 4.57
N ARG A 51 8.31 -14.14 3.25
CA ARG A 51 8.16 -13.08 2.24
C ARG A 51 6.73 -12.52 2.23
N LEU A 52 5.72 -13.35 2.40
CA LEU A 52 4.31 -12.93 2.50
C LEU A 52 4.04 -12.14 3.78
N VAL A 53 4.83 -12.31 4.85
CA VAL A 53 4.64 -11.59 6.15
C VAL A 53 4.71 -10.07 6.00
N ASN A 54 5.41 -9.56 4.98
CA ASN A 54 5.50 -8.12 4.69
C ASN A 54 4.70 -7.72 3.44
N SER A 55 3.77 -8.56 2.99
CA SER A 55 3.05 -8.38 1.72
C SER A 55 4.01 -8.18 0.53
N LYS A 56 5.04 -9.02 0.47
CA LYS A 56 5.97 -9.11 -0.66
C LYS A 56 5.52 -10.24 -1.56
N PHE A 57 5.06 -9.87 -2.75
CA PHE A 57 4.45 -10.80 -3.69
C PHE A 57 5.31 -11.00 -4.94
N SER A 58 6.45 -10.30 -5.05
CA SER A 58 7.36 -10.43 -6.20
C SER A 58 7.77 -11.85 -6.61
N HIS A 59 7.63 -12.87 -5.76
CA HIS A 59 7.95 -14.27 -6.10
C HIS A 59 6.76 -15.04 -6.70
N ILE A 60 5.53 -14.61 -6.43
CA ILE A 60 4.29 -15.23 -6.93
C ILE A 60 3.51 -14.36 -7.91
N ALA A 61 3.85 -13.06 -8.01
CA ALA A 61 3.21 -12.14 -8.92
C ALA A 61 3.59 -12.41 -10.39
N SER A 62 2.72 -11.98 -11.30
CA SER A 62 2.93 -12.04 -12.74
C SER A 62 4.25 -11.39 -13.18
N LEU A 63 4.72 -11.74 -14.38
CA LEU A 63 5.93 -11.13 -14.94
C LEU A 63 5.80 -9.60 -15.05
N ASN A 64 4.62 -9.11 -15.46
CA ASN A 64 4.35 -7.68 -15.60
C ASN A 64 4.48 -6.95 -14.25
N THR A 65 3.83 -7.47 -13.22
CA THR A 65 3.89 -6.90 -11.86
C THR A 65 5.31 -6.94 -11.29
N ARG A 66 6.05 -8.02 -11.51
CA ARG A 66 7.47 -8.10 -11.13
C ARG A 66 8.29 -7.02 -11.81
N GLN A 67 8.07 -6.78 -13.10
CA GLN A 67 8.77 -5.73 -13.85
C GLN A 67 8.41 -4.33 -13.32
N VAL A 68 7.14 -4.06 -13.02
CA VAL A 68 6.72 -2.77 -12.42
C VAL A 68 7.39 -2.55 -11.07
N ILE A 69 7.44 -3.57 -10.21
CA ILE A 69 8.15 -3.50 -8.92
C ILE A 69 9.64 -3.23 -9.14
N ALA A 70 10.27 -3.96 -10.07
CA ALA A 70 11.70 -3.79 -10.38
C ALA A 70 12.01 -2.37 -10.88
N ASN A 71 11.20 -1.82 -11.77
CA ASN A 71 11.35 -0.46 -12.28
C ASN A 71 11.23 0.55 -11.13
N CYS A 72 10.26 0.41 -10.23
CA CYS A 72 10.13 1.28 -9.06
C CYS A 72 11.35 1.21 -8.13
N ARG A 73 12.07 0.09 -8.08
CA ARG A 73 13.30 -0.06 -7.27
C ARG A 73 14.51 0.62 -7.91
N GLN A 74 14.52 0.75 -9.23
CA GLN A 74 15.61 1.37 -10.00
C GLN A 74 15.40 2.87 -10.20
N GLU A 75 14.14 3.28 -10.38
CA GLU A 75 13.77 4.69 -10.56
C GLU A 75 13.84 5.47 -9.25
N ARG A 76 14.39 6.68 -9.31
CA ARG A 76 14.37 7.62 -8.20
C ARG A 76 12.95 8.17 -8.01
N ALA A 77 12.43 8.08 -6.79
CA ALA A 77 11.25 8.80 -6.34
C ALA A 77 11.61 9.76 -5.21
N VAL A 78 10.90 10.89 -5.12
CA VAL A 78 11.22 11.96 -4.18
C VAL A 78 10.77 11.62 -2.76
N PHE A 79 9.65 10.93 -2.62
CA PHE A 79 9.05 10.63 -1.32
C PHE A 79 9.10 9.16 -0.92
N VAL A 80 9.52 8.28 -1.83
CA VAL A 80 9.71 6.85 -1.58
C VAL A 80 11.14 6.51 -1.94
N TYR A 81 11.87 5.95 -0.99
CA TYR A 81 13.27 5.59 -1.17
C TYR A 81 13.44 4.07 -1.28
N PRO A 82 14.51 3.59 -1.94
CA PRO A 82 14.81 2.16 -1.98
C PRO A 82 14.90 1.52 -0.59
N SER A 83 15.35 2.27 0.42
CA SER A 83 15.39 1.84 1.83
C SER A 83 14.03 1.58 2.46
N ASP A 84 12.94 2.12 1.90
CA ASP A 84 11.58 1.87 2.39
C ASP A 84 11.06 0.51 1.91
N PHE A 85 11.60 0.00 0.81
CA PHE A 85 11.13 -1.22 0.16
C PHE A 85 11.06 -2.42 1.10
N PRO A 86 12.05 -2.71 1.98
CA PRO A 86 11.96 -3.85 2.90
C PRO A 86 10.86 -3.70 3.97
N ILE A 87 10.41 -2.47 4.23
CA ILE A 87 9.54 -2.13 5.36
C ILE A 87 8.08 -2.10 4.93
N ILE A 88 7.77 -1.69 3.70
CA ILE A 88 6.39 -1.53 3.22
C ILE A 88 5.97 -2.61 2.24
N SER A 89 4.65 -2.82 2.11
CA SER A 89 4.09 -3.73 1.11
C SER A 89 4.47 -3.33 -0.31
N ASP A 90 4.56 -4.31 -1.22
CA ASP A 90 4.80 -4.05 -2.65
C ASP A 90 3.76 -3.09 -3.22
N PHE A 91 2.49 -3.25 -2.84
CA PHE A 91 1.40 -2.34 -3.20
C PHE A 91 1.69 -0.88 -2.83
N ARG A 92 2.09 -0.61 -1.58
CA ARG A 92 2.36 0.77 -1.13
C ARG A 92 3.59 1.34 -1.79
N PHE A 93 4.62 0.51 -1.97
CA PHE A 93 5.83 0.92 -2.66
C PHE A 93 5.52 1.38 -4.09
N VAL A 94 4.79 0.57 -4.86
CA VAL A 94 4.37 0.92 -6.22
C VAL A 94 3.45 2.14 -6.23
N LEU A 95 2.44 2.19 -5.35
CA LEU A 95 1.46 3.28 -5.30
C LEU A 95 2.13 4.63 -5.04
N PHE A 96 2.92 4.76 -3.97
CA PHE A 96 3.52 6.03 -3.60
C PHE A 96 4.64 6.47 -4.57
N HIS A 97 5.25 5.54 -5.31
CA HIS A 97 6.20 5.84 -6.39
C HIS A 97 5.53 6.58 -7.59
N GLN A 98 4.21 6.54 -7.69
CA GLN A 98 3.46 7.26 -8.73
C GLN A 98 3.25 8.74 -8.43
N PHE A 99 3.76 9.26 -7.31
CA PHE A 99 3.52 10.64 -6.86
C PHE A 99 4.79 11.47 -6.74
N LEU A 100 4.67 12.73 -7.12
CA LEU A 100 5.67 13.79 -6.99
C LEU A 100 5.22 14.81 -5.95
N PRO A 101 6.16 15.55 -5.34
CA PRO A 101 5.84 16.72 -4.54
C PRO A 101 5.17 17.81 -5.37
N CYS A 102 4.22 18.53 -4.78
CA CYS A 102 3.60 19.69 -5.40
C CYS A 102 3.27 20.76 -4.36
N ARG A 103 3.32 22.03 -4.75
CA ARG A 103 2.84 23.11 -3.89
C ARG A 103 1.32 23.17 -3.95
N PRO A 104 0.64 23.39 -2.81
CA PRO A 104 -0.79 23.59 -2.84
C PRO A 104 -1.17 24.87 -3.61
N PRO A 105 -2.02 24.80 -4.63
CA PRO A 105 -2.47 25.99 -5.35
C PRO A 105 -3.38 26.84 -4.46
N LYS A 106 -3.50 28.14 -4.76
CA LYS A 106 -4.45 29.03 -4.07
C LYS A 106 -5.89 28.52 -4.10
N SER A 107 -6.29 27.81 -5.17
CA SER A 107 -7.60 27.16 -5.28
C SER A 107 -7.80 25.95 -4.36
N ALA A 108 -6.71 25.35 -3.84
CA ALA A 108 -6.79 24.32 -2.82
C ALA A 108 -6.98 24.91 -1.41
N LEU A 109 -6.59 26.17 -1.20
CA LEU A 109 -6.93 26.94 0.00
C LEU A 109 -8.39 27.37 0.00
N SER A 110 -8.92 27.84 -1.14
CA SER A 110 -10.28 28.39 -1.19
C SER A 110 -11.38 27.37 -0.88
N ARG A 111 -11.10 26.07 -1.05
CA ARG A 111 -12.01 24.99 -0.61
C ARG A 111 -11.98 24.76 0.91
N ARG A 112 -11.13 25.48 1.65
CA ARG A 112 -10.93 25.31 3.09
C ARG A 112 -11.38 26.58 3.81
N ARG A 113 -11.97 26.39 4.99
CA ARG A 113 -12.41 27.49 5.86
C ARG A 113 -11.23 28.22 6.53
N THR A 114 -10.10 27.52 6.71
CA THR A 114 -8.93 28.06 7.42
C THR A 114 -7.63 27.63 6.73
N LYS A 115 -6.67 28.55 6.64
CA LYS A 115 -5.31 28.26 6.15
C LYS A 115 -4.48 27.65 7.29
N PRO A 116 -3.93 26.43 7.13
CA PRO A 116 -3.00 25.87 8.11
C PRO A 116 -1.70 26.68 8.20
N ASP A 117 -1.12 26.80 9.38
CA ASP A 117 0.12 27.58 9.62
C ASP A 117 1.30 27.13 8.74
N LYS A 118 1.36 25.83 8.41
CA LYS A 118 2.42 25.23 7.58
C LYS A 118 2.05 25.11 6.11
N TRP A 119 0.98 25.75 5.65
CA TRP A 119 0.48 25.55 4.29
C TRP A 119 1.51 25.89 3.20
N ASP A 120 2.31 26.94 3.41
CA ASP A 120 3.27 27.40 2.41
C ASP A 120 4.54 26.52 2.35
N THR A 121 4.78 25.70 3.37
CA THR A 121 5.96 24.82 3.49
C THR A 121 5.63 23.35 3.28
N LEU A 122 4.37 22.97 3.46
CA LEU A 122 3.90 21.60 3.31
C LEU A 122 3.71 21.22 1.85
N SER A 123 4.41 20.17 1.41
CA SER A 123 4.16 19.59 0.09
C SER A 123 2.89 18.74 0.07
N GLY A 124 2.16 18.80 -1.05
CA GLY A 124 1.19 17.79 -1.43
C GLY A 124 1.82 16.62 -2.19
N LEU A 125 0.95 15.71 -2.64
CA LEU A 125 1.24 14.60 -3.55
C LEU A 125 0.53 14.86 -4.88
N TYR A 126 1.25 14.75 -5.99
CA TYR A 126 0.70 14.90 -7.34
C TYR A 126 1.06 13.71 -8.21
N CYS A 127 0.06 13.12 -8.88
CA CYS A 127 0.28 12.03 -9.82
C CYS A 127 1.31 12.41 -10.89
N LYS A 128 2.42 11.67 -10.97
CA LYS A 128 3.55 11.95 -11.89
C LYS A 128 3.13 11.89 -13.36
N HIS A 129 2.12 11.08 -13.66
CA HIS A 129 1.59 10.92 -15.01
C HIS A 129 0.69 12.09 -15.42
N CYS A 130 -0.14 12.59 -14.51
CA CYS A 130 -0.89 13.84 -14.72
C CYS A 130 0.05 15.03 -14.89
N ALA A 131 1.08 15.12 -14.05
CA ALA A 131 2.08 16.18 -14.12
C ALA A 131 2.81 16.21 -15.47
N LYS A 132 3.14 15.02 -16.00
CA LYS A 132 3.79 14.87 -17.30
C LYS A 132 2.86 15.21 -18.46
N ALA A 133 1.58 14.84 -18.37
CA ALA A 133 0.60 15.11 -19.43
C ALA A 133 0.19 16.59 -19.50
N HIS A 134 0.25 17.31 -18.37
CA HIS A 134 -0.17 18.70 -18.25
C HIS A 134 0.98 19.58 -17.70
N PRO A 135 2.09 19.73 -18.43
CA PRO A 135 3.22 20.53 -17.97
C PRO A 135 2.82 22.01 -17.88
N GLY A 136 2.99 22.63 -16.71
CA GLY A 136 2.74 24.05 -16.50
C GLY A 136 1.26 24.46 -16.36
N GLU A 137 0.31 23.55 -16.57
CA GLU A 137 -1.11 23.82 -16.35
C GLU A 137 -1.50 23.63 -14.89
N ARG A 138 -2.49 24.39 -14.40
CA ARG A 138 -3.09 24.19 -13.07
C ARG A 138 -4.04 22.99 -13.07
N TYR A 139 -3.58 21.84 -13.52
CA TYR A 139 -4.38 20.62 -13.55
C TYR A 139 -4.49 20.02 -12.14
N LEU A 140 -5.58 20.39 -11.44
CA LEU A 140 -5.79 20.04 -10.03
C LEU A 140 -6.11 18.55 -9.79
N ARG A 141 -6.50 17.79 -10.83
CA ARG A 141 -6.87 16.39 -10.68
C ARG A 141 -5.63 15.53 -10.44
N GLY A 142 -5.73 14.61 -9.48
CA GLY A 142 -4.59 13.79 -9.05
C GLY A 142 -3.66 14.49 -8.05
N MET A 143 -4.01 15.68 -7.57
CA MET A 143 -3.36 16.34 -6.44
C MET A 143 -4.05 15.99 -5.13
N TYR A 144 -3.26 15.76 -4.09
CA TYR A 144 -3.73 15.46 -2.74
C TYR A 144 -2.90 16.24 -1.71
N PHE A 145 -3.59 16.93 -0.81
CA PHE A 145 -2.99 17.85 0.17
C PHE A 145 -3.43 17.47 1.59
N PRO A 146 -2.76 16.48 2.23
CA PRO A 146 -3.03 16.15 3.62
C PRO A 146 -2.66 17.33 4.53
N LEU A 147 -3.38 17.51 5.63
CA LEU A 147 -3.14 18.63 6.56
C LEU A 147 -2.22 18.26 7.72
N ASP A 148 -2.24 16.99 8.07
CA ASP A 148 -1.53 16.40 9.18
C ASP A 148 -1.24 14.92 8.87
N LEU A 149 -0.48 14.28 9.76
CA LEU A 149 -0.16 12.87 9.62
C LEU A 149 -1.43 11.98 9.69
N GLU A 150 -2.45 12.37 10.43
CA GLU A 150 -3.68 11.60 10.63
C GLU A 150 -4.51 11.54 9.34
N SER A 151 -4.76 12.68 8.72
CA SER A 151 -5.42 12.78 7.40
C SER A 151 -4.64 12.03 6.32
N LEU A 152 -3.30 12.06 6.36
CA LEU A 152 -2.47 11.20 5.50
C LEU A 152 -2.71 9.71 5.83
N CYS A 153 -2.80 9.30 7.09
CA CYS A 153 -2.99 7.89 7.46
C CYS A 153 -4.36 7.31 7.06
N ASP A 154 -5.40 8.13 7.16
CA ASP A 154 -6.79 7.71 6.97
C ASP A 154 -7.21 7.74 5.51
N SER A 155 -6.80 8.78 4.78
CA SER A 155 -7.34 9.07 3.44
C SER A 155 -6.36 8.79 2.31
N SER A 156 -5.05 8.68 2.58
CA SER A 156 -4.05 8.60 1.49
C SER A 156 -4.19 7.35 0.65
N SER A 157 -4.30 6.16 1.27
CA SER A 157 -4.27 4.92 0.48
C SER A 157 -5.49 4.82 -0.44
N CYS A 158 -6.69 5.16 0.06
CA CYS A 158 -7.92 5.07 -0.72
C CYS A 158 -8.00 6.13 -1.82
N ASN A 159 -7.77 7.41 -1.49
CA ASN A 159 -7.94 8.49 -2.47
C ASN A 159 -6.86 8.45 -3.57
N LEU A 160 -5.61 8.16 -3.19
CA LEU A 160 -4.51 8.05 -4.15
C LEU A 160 -4.70 6.83 -5.05
N GLN A 161 -5.10 5.68 -4.50
CA GLN A 161 -5.39 4.50 -5.29
C GLN A 161 -6.55 4.74 -6.26
N CYS A 162 -7.67 5.27 -5.80
CA CYS A 162 -8.83 5.57 -6.66
C CYS A 162 -8.43 6.46 -7.85
N HIS A 163 -7.60 7.48 -7.61
CA HIS A 163 -7.07 8.29 -8.69
C HIS A 163 -6.23 7.46 -9.66
N ILE A 164 -5.24 6.70 -9.18
CA ILE A 164 -4.33 5.93 -10.04
C ILE A 164 -5.11 4.93 -10.91
N MET A 165 -6.08 4.22 -10.34
CA MET A 165 -6.89 3.25 -11.08
C MET A 165 -7.75 3.90 -12.18
N THR A 166 -8.27 5.10 -11.93
CA THR A 166 -9.15 5.82 -12.88
C THR A 166 -8.42 6.81 -13.79
N CYS A 167 -7.14 7.10 -13.54
CA CYS A 167 -6.40 8.10 -14.30
C CYS A 167 -6.02 7.58 -15.68
N GLN A 168 -6.45 8.28 -16.74
CA GLN A 168 -6.16 7.89 -18.13
C GLN A 168 -4.68 7.96 -18.51
N TYR A 169 -3.87 8.73 -17.76
CA TYR A 169 -2.44 8.90 -18.05
C TYR A 169 -1.54 7.87 -17.37
N VAL A 170 -2.05 7.16 -16.36
CA VAL A 170 -1.28 6.11 -15.68
C VAL A 170 -1.14 4.91 -16.62
N PRO A 171 0.08 4.38 -16.84
CA PRO A 171 0.30 3.19 -17.65
C PRO A 171 -0.56 2.01 -17.18
N PHE A 172 -1.13 1.28 -18.14
CA PHE A 172 -2.00 0.13 -17.86
C PHE A 172 -1.29 -0.92 -16.99
N ALA A 173 -0.02 -1.22 -17.29
CA ALA A 173 0.81 -2.14 -16.51
C ALA A 173 0.90 -1.76 -15.02
N THR A 174 0.98 -0.47 -14.69
CA THR A 174 1.00 -0.02 -13.29
C THR A 174 -0.34 -0.27 -12.60
N LYS A 175 -1.45 -0.11 -13.31
CA LYS A 175 -2.80 -0.36 -12.77
C LYS A 175 -3.03 -1.85 -12.53
N GLU A 176 -2.68 -2.68 -13.51
CA GLU A 176 -2.74 -4.14 -13.37
C GLU A 176 -1.88 -4.63 -12.21
N ALA A 177 -0.68 -4.08 -12.06
CA ALA A 177 0.19 -4.42 -10.94
C ALA A 177 -0.43 -4.07 -9.59
N LEU A 178 -1.05 -2.90 -9.46
CA LEU A 178 -1.73 -2.52 -8.22
C LEU A 178 -2.95 -3.38 -7.92
N ASP A 179 -3.75 -3.73 -8.94
CA ASP A 179 -4.88 -4.65 -8.80
C ASP A 179 -4.42 -6.04 -8.36
N GLU A 180 -3.45 -6.62 -9.06
CA GLU A 180 -2.90 -7.93 -8.73
C GLU A 180 -2.33 -7.96 -7.32
N LEU A 181 -1.54 -6.95 -6.93
CA LEU A 181 -0.97 -6.87 -5.58
C LEU A 181 -2.06 -6.75 -4.49
N GLN A 182 -3.20 -6.13 -4.80
CA GLN A 182 -4.33 -6.08 -3.89
C GLN A 182 -5.05 -7.43 -3.79
N ARG A 183 -5.25 -8.12 -4.93
CA ARG A 183 -5.83 -9.48 -4.95
C ARG A 183 -4.95 -10.47 -4.20
N LEU A 184 -3.65 -10.49 -4.46
CA LEU A 184 -2.70 -11.36 -3.76
C LEU A 184 -2.68 -11.09 -2.24
N ALA A 185 -2.80 -9.82 -1.83
CA ALA A 185 -2.91 -9.51 -0.40
C ALA A 185 -4.17 -10.10 0.24
N ALA A 186 -5.30 -10.10 -0.47
CA ALA A 186 -6.54 -10.69 -0.01
C ALA A 186 -6.50 -12.23 -0.02
N GLU A 187 -6.03 -12.84 -1.12
CA GLU A 187 -5.93 -14.29 -1.31
C GLU A 187 -5.04 -14.95 -0.27
N HIS A 188 -3.91 -14.32 0.07
CA HIS A 188 -2.96 -14.85 1.06
C HIS A 188 -3.26 -14.40 2.50
N GLY A 189 -4.38 -13.71 2.75
CA GLY A 189 -4.80 -13.29 4.09
C GLY A 189 -3.73 -12.47 4.82
N VAL A 190 -2.92 -11.71 4.09
CA VAL A 190 -1.74 -11.06 4.66
C VAL A 190 -2.16 -9.87 5.51
N ILE A 191 -1.99 -10.01 6.82
CA ILE A 191 -2.14 -8.90 7.75
C ILE A 191 -0.83 -8.12 7.77
N THR A 192 -0.77 -6.99 7.06
CA THR A 192 0.39 -6.09 7.18
C THR A 192 0.59 -5.71 8.64
N LYS A 193 1.83 -5.87 9.15
CA LYS A 193 2.20 -5.42 10.50
C LYS A 193 1.81 -3.95 10.67
N ARG A 194 0.89 -3.66 11.59
CA ARG A 194 0.34 -2.31 11.84
C ARG A 194 1.44 -1.26 12.02
N ASN A 195 2.55 -1.64 12.66
CA ASN A 195 3.69 -0.77 12.91
C ASN A 195 4.42 -0.35 11.62
N ALA A 196 4.56 -1.26 10.64
CA ALA A 196 5.29 -0.97 9.40
C ALA A 196 4.62 0.14 8.56
N LYS A 197 3.28 0.08 8.42
CA LYS A 197 2.49 1.15 7.77
C LYS A 197 2.72 2.49 8.48
N LYS A 198 2.60 2.50 9.80
CA LYS A 198 2.71 3.73 10.62
C LYS A 198 4.11 4.34 10.47
N THR A 199 5.17 3.54 10.59
CA THR A 199 6.55 4.00 10.47
C THR A 199 6.82 4.64 9.11
N PHE A 200 6.37 4.00 8.02
CA PHE A 200 6.53 4.58 6.68
C PHE A 200 5.78 5.89 6.52
N LEU A 201 4.51 5.97 6.93
CA LEU A 201 3.73 7.19 6.78
C LEU A 201 4.29 8.35 7.62
N GLN A 202 4.86 8.06 8.78
CA GLN A 202 5.60 9.04 9.58
C GLN A 202 6.85 9.55 8.84
N GLN A 203 7.61 8.66 8.19
CA GLN A 203 8.77 9.05 7.40
C GLN A 203 8.36 9.87 6.16
N LEU A 204 7.32 9.41 5.44
CA LEU A 204 6.73 10.13 4.32
C LEU A 204 6.28 11.53 4.72
N TRP A 205 5.55 11.65 5.84
CA TRP A 205 5.12 12.94 6.36
C TRP A 205 6.29 13.87 6.68
N LYS A 206 7.35 13.35 7.33
CA LYS A 206 8.58 14.13 7.58
C LYS A 206 9.21 14.62 6.28
N ARG A 207 9.22 13.80 5.22
CA ARG A 207 9.73 14.20 3.90
C ARG A 207 8.85 15.29 3.28
N MET A 208 7.53 15.15 3.34
CA MET A 208 6.57 16.13 2.81
C MET A 208 6.64 17.48 3.53
N ALA A 209 6.74 17.46 4.87
CA ALA A 209 6.77 18.66 5.69
C ALA A 209 8.07 19.47 5.58
N ASN A 210 9.16 18.85 5.13
CA ASN A 210 10.47 19.48 4.97
C ASN A 210 10.89 19.63 3.50
N TYR A 211 9.99 19.36 2.56
CA TYR A 211 10.35 19.36 1.13
C TYR A 211 10.57 20.77 0.57
N TYR A 212 9.67 21.70 0.88
CA TYR A 212 9.84 23.10 0.49
C TYR A 212 10.50 23.89 1.62
N PRO A 213 11.46 24.78 1.30
CA PRO A 213 12.04 25.65 2.32
C PRO A 213 10.95 26.53 2.94
N ALA A 214 11.13 26.87 4.21
CA ALA A 214 10.31 27.90 4.83
C ALA A 214 10.45 29.19 4.02
N PRO A 215 9.35 29.96 3.78
CA PRO A 215 9.48 31.29 3.25
C PRO A 215 10.38 32.08 4.21
N GLY A 216 11.61 32.36 3.77
CA GLY A 216 12.54 33.13 4.57
C GLY A 216 11.95 34.50 4.88
N LYS A 217 12.07 34.94 6.12
CA LYS A 217 12.23 36.37 6.41
C LYS A 217 13.33 36.86 5.46
N GLY A 218 12.95 37.62 4.44
CA GLY A 218 13.89 38.13 3.46
C GLY A 218 14.95 38.95 4.19
N GLY A 219 16.18 38.45 4.19
CA GLY A 219 17.33 39.32 4.36
C GLY A 219 17.38 40.24 3.15
N GLU A 220 17.37 41.54 3.41
CA GLU A 220 18.01 42.53 2.56
C GLU A 220 19.41 42.03 2.20
N GLY A 221 19.81 42.10 0.92
CA GLY A 221 21.13 41.64 0.53
C GLY A 221 21.38 41.49 -0.96
N VAL A 222 21.47 42.62 -1.66
CA VAL A 222 22.49 42.94 -2.68
C VAL A 222 22.73 41.94 -3.84
N SER A 223 22.15 42.23 -5.00
CA SER A 223 22.84 42.77 -6.20
C SER A 223 21.84 42.99 -7.32
#